data_AF-A0A103Y3J5-F1
#
_entry.id   AF-A0A103Y3J5-F1
#
_cell.length_a   1.000
_cell.length_b   1.000
_cell.length_c   1.000
_cell.angle_alpha   90.00
_cell.angle_beta   90.00
_cell.angle_gamma   90.00
#
_symmetry.space_group_name_H-M   'P 1'
#
loop_
_entity.id
_entity.type
_entity.pdbx_description
1 polymer ?
#
loop_
_entity_poly.entity_id
_entity_poly.type
_entity_poly.pdbx_seq_one_letter_code
_entity_poly.pdbx_strand_id
1 'polypeptide(L)'
;MATNHHFKRPYQPLSSSSTSYFYIFVSIIGLTVLLLVFSHYITSYSTSPIRLELIKPIKQYVPVNNDNNGAESAACDYSEGKWFYDPTARPPRYDETCKEIYKGWNCIAGNRSGAAEIVKWRWQPNHCALTPFDPLRFLESHRDISIGFVGDSLNRNMFVSLFCSLRRVAGEIKKWRPAGADRGFTFLKYNFTIAYHRTNLLARYGRWSANAKGGVLESLGYKEGYRVDVDVPEGTWAEAPSFHNILIYNTGHWWWAPSKFDPVKSPMLFHEKGQPLVPPLSPETGLDVVLRRMISYVEEKARPGTVLFFRTQSPRHFEGGDWDQGGSCAHLQPLSLEEVEQFFSVENNGTNVEVRLVNEHLYEAIKGSAFRLLDVTRMSEFRADAHPSAAGGKKHVDCMHWCLPGITDTWNDLFIAHLSSIKVRY
;
A
#
# COMPACT_ATOMS: atom_id res chain seq x y z
N MET A 1 27.77 -97.09 24.45
CA MET A 1 27.07 -96.97 25.75
C MET A 1 27.41 -95.61 26.33
N ALA A 2 26.47 -94.66 26.29
CA ALA A 2 26.40 -93.50 27.18
C ALA A 2 25.05 -92.80 26.94
N THR A 3 24.43 -92.41 28.03
CA THR A 3 23.01 -92.15 28.24
C THR A 3 22.52 -90.76 27.79
N ASN A 4 21.30 -90.71 27.25
CA ASN A 4 20.55 -89.50 26.90
C ASN A 4 20.07 -88.75 28.15
N HIS A 5 20.34 -87.43 28.19
CA HIS A 5 19.84 -86.51 29.20
C HIS A 5 18.59 -85.76 28.71
N HIS A 6 17.61 -85.66 29.63
CA HIS A 6 16.36 -84.90 29.54
C HIS A 6 16.54 -83.40 29.26
N PHE A 7 15.63 -82.84 28.44
CA PHE A 7 15.20 -81.44 28.55
C PHE A 7 13.66 -81.35 28.45
N LYS A 8 13.03 -80.84 29.51
CA LYS A 8 11.60 -80.49 29.58
C LYS A 8 11.37 -79.12 28.93
N ARG A 9 10.33 -78.98 28.08
CA ARG A 9 9.78 -77.68 27.64
C ARG A 9 8.75 -77.17 28.66
N PRO A 10 8.71 -75.86 28.99
CA PRO A 10 7.63 -75.28 29.76
C PRO A 10 6.42 -74.90 28.90
N TYR A 11 5.25 -74.99 29.52
CA TYR A 11 3.90 -74.69 29.01
C TYR A 11 3.69 -73.16 28.95
N GLN A 12 3.19 -72.62 27.82
CA GLN A 12 2.71 -71.22 27.73
C GLN A 12 1.18 -71.20 27.88
N PRO A 13 0.60 -70.30 28.70
CA PRO A 13 -0.85 -70.13 28.80
C PRO A 13 -1.39 -69.26 27.65
N LEU A 14 -2.58 -69.61 27.15
CA LEU A 14 -3.33 -68.84 26.14
C LEU A 14 -3.63 -67.41 26.64
N SER A 15 -3.24 -66.41 25.85
CA SER A 15 -3.46 -64.99 26.11
C SER A 15 -4.93 -64.59 25.93
N SER A 16 -5.44 -63.81 26.88
CA SER A 16 -6.76 -63.16 26.87
C SER A 16 -6.86 -62.09 25.77
N SER A 17 -7.31 -62.47 24.56
CA SER A 17 -7.58 -61.52 23.47
C SER A 17 -8.97 -60.88 23.55
N SER A 18 -9.91 -61.47 24.30
CA SER A 18 -11.33 -61.04 24.34
C SER A 18 -11.55 -59.68 25.03
N THR A 19 -10.81 -59.38 26.11
CA THR A 19 -10.99 -58.13 26.87
C THR A 19 -10.50 -56.88 26.14
N SER A 20 -9.45 -57.00 25.31
CA SER A 20 -8.90 -55.84 24.60
C SER A 20 -9.82 -55.32 23.49
N TYR A 21 -10.53 -56.21 22.78
CA TYR A 21 -11.48 -55.80 21.73
C TYR A 21 -12.72 -55.12 22.32
N PHE A 22 -13.14 -55.50 23.52
CA PHE A 22 -14.26 -54.88 24.21
C PHE A 22 -14.00 -53.40 24.54
N TYR A 23 -12.82 -53.06 25.08
CA TYR A 23 -12.48 -51.67 25.40
C TYR A 23 -12.32 -50.79 24.14
N ILE A 24 -11.79 -51.35 23.05
CA ILE A 24 -11.69 -50.65 21.77
C ILE A 24 -13.10 -50.36 21.22
N PHE A 25 -13.99 -51.35 21.27
CA PHE A 25 -15.37 -51.19 20.80
C PHE A 25 -16.15 -50.14 21.61
N VAL A 26 -16.03 -50.16 22.94
CA VAL A 26 -16.66 -49.15 23.82
C VAL A 26 -16.09 -47.76 23.56
N SER A 27 -14.78 -47.62 23.30
CA SER A 27 -14.15 -46.33 23.00
C SER A 27 -14.63 -45.76 21.67
N ILE A 28 -14.82 -46.60 20.65
CA ILE A 28 -15.35 -46.18 19.33
C ILE A 28 -16.79 -45.70 19.47
N ILE A 29 -17.63 -46.40 20.26
CA ILE A 29 -19.01 -45.96 20.54
C ILE A 29 -19.01 -44.63 21.31
N GLY A 30 -18.11 -44.46 22.28
CA GLY A 30 -17.98 -43.19 22.99
C GLY A 30 -17.64 -42.02 22.06
N LEU A 31 -16.71 -42.23 21.13
CA LEU A 31 -16.28 -41.21 20.17
C LEU A 31 -17.39 -40.84 19.17
N THR A 32 -18.15 -41.83 18.67
CA THR A 32 -19.25 -41.58 17.74
C THR A 32 -20.41 -40.85 18.40
N VAL A 33 -20.76 -41.18 19.64
CA VAL A 33 -21.76 -40.43 20.41
C VAL A 33 -21.31 -38.98 20.63
N LEU A 34 -20.04 -38.76 20.94
CA LEU A 34 -19.51 -37.41 21.17
C LEU A 34 -19.54 -36.56 19.89
N LEU A 35 -19.21 -37.15 18.73
CA LEU A 35 -19.30 -36.49 17.43
C LEU A 35 -20.75 -36.19 17.02
N LEU A 36 -21.70 -37.09 17.33
CA LEU A 36 -23.12 -36.86 17.06
C LEU A 36 -23.70 -35.74 17.95
N VAL A 37 -23.32 -35.70 19.24
CA VAL A 37 -23.70 -34.62 20.15
C VAL A 37 -23.09 -33.29 19.70
N PHE A 38 -21.82 -33.28 19.26
CA PHE A 38 -21.17 -32.08 18.75
C PHE A 38 -21.81 -31.58 17.45
N SER A 39 -22.16 -32.49 16.53
CA SER A 39 -22.91 -32.17 15.30
C SER A 39 -24.31 -31.63 15.60
N HIS A 40 -25.01 -32.21 16.59
CA HIS A 40 -26.31 -31.71 17.03
C HIS A 40 -26.19 -30.33 17.71
N TYR A 41 -25.10 -30.08 18.45
CA TYR A 41 -24.82 -28.80 19.08
C TYR A 41 -24.52 -27.71 18.03
N ILE A 42 -23.74 -28.01 16.98
CA ILE A 42 -23.48 -27.09 15.87
C ILE A 42 -24.77 -26.78 15.10
N THR A 43 -25.61 -27.78 14.80
CA THR A 43 -26.88 -27.55 14.09
C THR A 43 -27.91 -26.78 14.95
N SER A 44 -27.89 -26.97 16.27
CA SER A 44 -28.76 -26.24 17.22
C SER A 44 -28.34 -24.77 17.38
N TYR A 45 -27.03 -24.46 17.26
CA TYR A 45 -26.54 -23.07 17.24
C TYR A 45 -26.60 -22.41 15.86
N SER A 46 -26.60 -23.20 14.78
CA SER A 46 -26.70 -22.68 13.40
C SER A 46 -28.13 -22.31 12.97
N THR A 47 -29.14 -22.47 13.83
CA THR A 47 -30.55 -22.20 13.52
C THR A 47 -31.17 -21.08 14.38
N SER A 48 -30.35 -20.18 14.90
CA SER A 48 -30.83 -18.83 15.23
C SER A 48 -30.67 -17.96 13.99
N PRO A 49 -31.74 -17.47 13.35
CA PRO A 49 -31.60 -16.46 12.32
C PRO A 49 -31.13 -15.20 13.06
N ILE A 50 -29.82 -14.95 13.05
CA ILE A 50 -29.30 -13.61 13.29
C ILE A 50 -29.92 -12.81 12.16
N ARG A 51 -30.97 -12.06 12.49
CA ARG A 51 -31.49 -10.99 11.66
C ARG A 51 -30.35 -9.99 11.56
N LEU A 52 -29.46 -10.22 10.58
CA LEU A 52 -28.52 -9.23 10.11
C LEU A 52 -29.43 -8.12 9.59
N GLU A 53 -29.73 -7.13 10.44
CA GLU A 53 -30.14 -5.82 9.98
C GLU A 53 -29.08 -5.45 8.96
N LEU A 54 -29.49 -5.56 7.70
CA LEU A 54 -28.75 -5.17 6.52
C LEU A 54 -28.09 -3.84 6.88
N ILE A 55 -26.77 -3.85 7.10
CA ILE A 55 -26.00 -2.63 7.22
C ILE A 55 -26.25 -1.95 5.88
N LYS A 56 -27.16 -0.96 5.91
CA LYS A 56 -27.49 -0.17 4.75
C LYS A 56 -26.14 0.31 4.22
N PRO A 57 -25.89 0.21 2.90
CA PRO A 57 -24.66 0.71 2.33
C PRO A 57 -24.46 2.11 2.89
N ILE A 58 -23.30 2.35 3.50
CA ILE A 58 -22.87 3.66 3.97
C ILE A 58 -23.15 4.57 2.79
N LYS A 59 -24.13 5.48 2.96
CA LYS A 59 -24.46 6.45 1.92
C LYS A 59 -23.13 7.08 1.53
N GLN A 60 -22.73 6.87 0.28
CA GLN A 60 -21.72 7.70 -0.36
C GLN A 60 -22.02 9.13 0.06
N TYR A 61 -21.02 9.79 0.61
CA TYR A 61 -21.08 11.19 0.95
C TYR A 61 -21.35 11.96 -0.34
N VAL A 62 -22.63 12.20 -0.62
CA VAL A 62 -23.06 13.19 -1.60
C VAL A 62 -22.91 14.53 -0.88
N PRO A 63 -22.06 15.44 -1.34
CA PRO A 63 -22.04 16.79 -0.79
C PRO A 63 -23.44 17.37 -0.98
N VAL A 64 -24.05 17.82 0.12
CA VAL A 64 -25.33 18.52 0.07
C VAL A 64 -25.08 19.84 -0.65
N ASN A 65 -25.43 19.89 -1.94
CA ASN A 65 -25.55 21.15 -2.67
C ASN A 65 -26.78 21.87 -2.13
N ASN A 66 -26.55 22.89 -1.31
CA ASN A 66 -27.54 23.94 -1.12
C ASN A 66 -27.58 24.78 -2.40
N ASP A 67 -28.52 24.47 -3.29
CA ASP A 67 -28.85 25.32 -4.42
C ASP A 67 -29.41 26.66 -3.93
N ASN A 68 -28.60 27.70 -4.03
CA ASN A 68 -28.91 28.96 -4.73
C ASN A 68 -27.89 30.02 -4.34
N ASN A 69 -26.91 30.27 -5.22
CA ASN A 69 -26.45 31.59 -5.66
C ASN A 69 -25.10 31.49 -6.41
N GLY A 70 -25.13 31.67 -7.74
CA GLY A 70 -23.96 31.95 -8.59
C GLY A 70 -23.06 30.75 -8.89
N ALA A 71 -23.04 30.31 -10.15
CA ALA A 71 -22.14 29.25 -10.63
C ALA A 71 -20.67 29.72 -10.59
N GLU A 72 -20.03 29.61 -9.42
CA GLU A 72 -18.62 29.24 -9.36
C GLU A 72 -18.52 27.82 -9.94
N SER A 73 -17.71 27.63 -10.99
CA SER A 73 -17.39 26.32 -11.54
C SER A 73 -17.02 25.35 -10.41
N ALA A 74 -17.90 24.40 -10.08
CA ALA A 74 -17.60 23.36 -9.10
C ALA A 74 -16.27 22.69 -9.47
N ALA A 75 -15.41 22.46 -8.48
CA ALA A 75 -14.15 21.75 -8.68
C ALA A 75 -14.44 20.35 -9.24
N CYS A 76 -13.68 19.92 -10.25
CA CYS A 76 -13.91 18.61 -10.85
C CYS A 76 -13.54 17.49 -9.87
N ASP A 77 -14.43 16.49 -9.78
CA ASP A 77 -14.13 15.20 -9.18
C ASP A 77 -13.42 14.30 -10.20
N TYR A 78 -12.16 13.97 -9.92
CA TYR A 78 -11.32 13.13 -10.75
C TYR A 78 -11.28 11.66 -10.29
N SER A 79 -11.90 11.35 -9.14
CA SER A 79 -11.84 10.01 -8.52
C SER A 79 -12.62 8.96 -9.32
N GLU A 80 -13.73 9.37 -9.93
CA GLU A 80 -14.61 8.49 -10.71
C GLU A 80 -14.53 8.78 -12.22
N GLY A 81 -14.39 7.70 -13.00
CA GLY A 81 -14.17 7.80 -14.43
C GLY A 81 -13.91 6.45 -15.07
N LYS A 82 -13.39 6.49 -16.31
CA LYS A 82 -13.04 5.30 -17.08
C LYS A 82 -11.77 5.50 -17.90
N TRP A 83 -11.05 4.41 -18.13
CA TRP A 83 -9.97 4.39 -19.09
C TRP A 83 -10.51 4.20 -20.51
N PHE A 84 -9.97 4.97 -21.45
CA PHE A 84 -10.17 4.73 -22.87
C PHE A 84 -8.83 4.64 -23.58
N TYR A 85 -8.78 3.82 -24.62
CA TYR A 85 -7.60 3.67 -25.46
C TYR A 85 -7.61 4.73 -26.56
N ASP A 86 -6.55 5.53 -26.64
CA ASP A 86 -6.33 6.53 -27.68
C ASP A 86 -5.20 6.06 -28.62
N PRO A 87 -5.52 5.47 -29.79
CA PRO A 87 -4.51 5.02 -30.75
C PRO A 87 -3.69 6.19 -31.32
N THR A 88 -4.22 7.42 -31.21
CA THR A 88 -3.60 8.65 -31.69
C THR A 88 -2.93 9.45 -30.57
N ALA A 89 -2.74 8.82 -29.40
CA ALA A 89 -2.10 9.46 -28.26
C ALA A 89 -0.76 10.08 -28.66
N ARG A 90 -0.54 11.32 -28.22
CA ARG A 90 0.74 11.99 -28.39
C ARG A 90 1.86 11.18 -27.73
N PRO A 91 3.10 11.28 -28.24
CA PRO A 91 4.25 10.68 -27.59
C PRO A 91 4.32 11.10 -26.11
N PRO A 92 4.81 10.22 -25.22
CA PRO A 92 4.97 10.55 -23.81
C PRO A 92 5.91 11.75 -23.63
N ARG A 93 5.79 12.45 -22.50
CA ARG A 93 6.60 13.65 -22.17
C ARG A 93 8.11 13.36 -22.08
N TYR A 94 8.46 12.10 -21.90
CA TYR A 94 9.83 11.60 -21.87
C TYR A 94 9.86 10.16 -22.36
N ASP A 95 11.06 9.68 -22.67
CA ASP A 95 11.32 8.35 -23.19
C ASP A 95 12.15 7.52 -22.19
N GLU A 96 12.45 6.28 -22.57
CA GLU A 96 13.24 5.33 -21.80
C GLU A 96 14.68 5.77 -21.50
N THR A 97 15.17 6.87 -22.10
CA THR A 97 16.55 7.34 -21.92
C THR A 97 16.74 8.17 -20.65
N CYS A 98 15.65 8.56 -19.96
CA CYS A 98 15.74 9.29 -18.71
C CYS A 98 16.46 8.46 -17.63
N LYS A 99 17.70 8.85 -17.29
CA LYS A 99 18.59 8.11 -16.38
C LYS A 99 18.08 7.94 -14.94
N GLU A 100 17.03 8.68 -14.56
CA GLU A 100 16.43 8.58 -13.23
C GLU A 100 15.39 7.43 -13.15
N ILE A 101 14.94 6.92 -14.30
CA ILE A 101 14.11 5.71 -14.37
C ILE A 101 14.93 4.53 -13.84
N TYR A 102 14.44 3.91 -12.76
CA TYR A 102 15.04 2.68 -12.25
C TYR A 102 14.90 1.57 -13.31
N LYS A 103 15.95 0.77 -13.51
CA LYS A 103 15.97 -0.28 -14.54
C LYS A 103 14.73 -1.17 -14.53
N GLY A 104 14.25 -1.56 -13.34
CA GLY A 104 13.06 -2.40 -13.19
C GLY A 104 11.72 -1.70 -13.47
N TRP A 105 11.69 -0.40 -13.67
CA TRP A 105 10.50 0.37 -14.09
C TRP A 105 10.55 0.74 -15.57
N ASN A 106 11.72 0.61 -16.21
CA ASN A 106 11.90 0.96 -17.61
C ASN A 106 11.42 -0.18 -18.52
N CYS A 107 10.11 -0.31 -18.67
CA CYS A 107 9.49 -1.42 -19.39
C CYS A 107 9.76 -1.41 -20.89
N ILE A 108 9.95 -0.21 -21.48
CA ILE A 108 10.32 -0.06 -22.89
C ILE A 108 11.74 -0.59 -23.11
N ALA A 109 12.73 -0.09 -22.36
CA ALA A 109 14.11 -0.59 -22.48
C ALA A 109 14.26 -2.06 -22.00
N GLY A 110 13.37 -2.50 -21.11
CA GLY A 110 13.28 -3.88 -20.64
C GLY A 110 12.57 -4.83 -21.61
N ASN A 111 12.14 -4.35 -22.79
CA ASN A 111 11.41 -5.11 -23.80
C ASN A 111 10.17 -5.85 -23.24
N ARG A 112 9.45 -5.23 -22.31
CA ARG A 112 8.18 -5.78 -21.81
C ARG A 112 7.14 -5.75 -22.92
N SER A 113 6.48 -6.87 -23.16
CA SER A 113 5.32 -6.95 -24.05
C SER A 113 4.26 -5.90 -23.68
N GLY A 114 3.72 -5.20 -24.68
CA GLY A 114 2.71 -4.17 -24.48
C GLY A 114 3.19 -2.87 -23.83
N ALA A 115 4.50 -2.67 -23.57
CA ALA A 115 4.99 -1.46 -22.90
C ALA A 115 4.60 -0.15 -23.61
N ALA A 116 4.66 -0.13 -24.94
CA ALA A 116 4.28 1.04 -25.74
C ALA A 116 2.77 1.31 -25.74
N GLU A 117 1.94 0.33 -25.40
CA GLU A 117 0.48 0.46 -25.35
C GLU A 117 0.02 1.12 -24.04
N ILE A 118 0.80 0.99 -22.95
CA ILE A 118 0.47 1.53 -21.63
C ILE A 118 0.15 3.03 -21.69
N VAL A 119 0.94 3.80 -22.45
CA VAL A 119 0.83 5.26 -22.55
C VAL A 119 -0.28 5.75 -23.48
N LYS A 120 -0.93 4.84 -24.21
CA LYS A 120 -2.06 5.16 -25.09
C LYS A 120 -3.39 5.16 -24.34
N TRP A 121 -3.43 4.60 -23.14
CA TRP A 121 -4.60 4.67 -22.28
C TRP A 121 -4.69 6.03 -21.60
N ARG A 122 -5.90 6.60 -21.55
CA ARG A 122 -6.19 7.89 -20.90
C ARG A 122 -7.35 7.77 -19.92
N TRP A 123 -7.19 8.43 -18.77
CA TRP A 123 -8.25 8.53 -17.77
C TRP A 123 -9.22 9.65 -18.15
N GLN A 124 -10.51 9.30 -18.26
CA GLN A 124 -11.60 10.24 -18.50
C GLN A 124 -12.49 10.29 -17.26
N PRO A 125 -12.40 11.34 -16.43
CA PRO A 125 -13.36 11.59 -15.37
C PRO A 125 -14.78 11.73 -15.93
N ASN A 126 -15.80 11.40 -15.13
CA ASN A 126 -17.20 11.38 -15.58
C ASN A 126 -17.74 12.76 -16.00
N HIS A 127 -17.26 13.84 -15.37
CA HIS A 127 -17.87 15.17 -15.49
C HIS A 127 -16.91 16.26 -15.97
N CYS A 128 -15.64 15.93 -16.23
CA CYS A 128 -14.66 16.87 -16.76
C CYS A 128 -13.54 16.15 -17.52
N ALA A 129 -12.61 16.91 -18.10
CA ALA A 129 -11.40 16.37 -18.70
C ALA A 129 -10.21 16.44 -17.73
N LEU A 130 -9.41 15.38 -17.69
CA LEU A 130 -8.06 15.42 -17.13
C LEU A 130 -7.06 15.65 -18.27
N THR A 131 -6.62 16.89 -18.44
CA THR A 131 -5.69 17.24 -19.51
C THR A 131 -4.25 16.98 -19.09
N PRO A 132 -3.40 16.37 -19.95
CA PRO A 132 -1.98 16.26 -19.69
C PRO A 132 -1.34 17.62 -19.41
N PHE A 133 -0.55 17.75 -18.35
CA PHE A 133 0.14 19.00 -18.05
C PHE A 133 1.24 19.30 -19.08
N ASP A 134 1.48 20.59 -19.31
CA ASP A 134 2.60 21.09 -20.11
C ASP A 134 3.83 21.32 -19.20
N PRO A 135 4.95 20.61 -19.41
CA PRO A 135 6.12 20.72 -18.54
C PRO A 135 6.77 22.09 -18.52
N LEU A 136 6.75 22.83 -19.64
CA LEU A 136 7.35 24.15 -19.72
C LEU A 136 6.50 25.16 -18.97
N ARG A 137 5.18 25.16 -19.21
CA ARG A 137 4.24 26.01 -18.48
C ARG A 137 4.30 25.74 -16.99
N PHE A 138 4.41 24.46 -16.58
CA PHE A 138 4.55 24.11 -15.17
C PHE A 138 5.80 24.73 -14.54
N LEU A 139 6.97 24.62 -15.19
CA LEU A 139 8.21 25.22 -14.66
C LEU A 139 8.16 26.75 -14.64
N GLU A 140 7.55 27.37 -15.66
CA GLU A 140 7.39 28.83 -15.72
C GLU A 140 6.43 29.34 -14.62
N SER A 141 5.36 28.61 -14.31
CA SER A 141 4.38 29.01 -13.28
C SER A 141 4.79 28.67 -11.85
N HIS A 142 5.78 27.79 -11.65
CA HIS A 142 6.27 27.35 -10.34
C HIS A 142 7.75 27.72 -10.13
N ARG A 143 8.12 28.92 -10.57
CA ARG A 143 9.45 29.48 -10.28
C ARG A 143 9.61 29.68 -8.78
N ASP A 144 10.82 29.45 -8.28
CA ASP A 144 11.17 29.61 -6.86
C ASP A 144 10.38 28.68 -5.91
N ILE A 145 9.78 27.60 -6.45
CA ILE A 145 9.02 26.60 -5.71
C ILE A 145 9.83 25.33 -5.47
N SER A 146 9.56 24.72 -4.32
CA SER A 146 10.15 23.47 -3.88
C SER A 146 9.06 22.41 -3.62
N ILE A 147 9.14 21.24 -4.28
CA ILE A 147 8.20 20.11 -4.13
C ILE A 147 8.91 18.92 -3.47
N GLY A 148 8.34 18.39 -2.39
CA GLY A 148 8.84 17.19 -1.70
C GLY A 148 7.85 16.02 -1.79
N PHE A 149 8.32 14.89 -2.30
CA PHE A 149 7.60 13.61 -2.25
C PHE A 149 8.09 12.84 -1.02
N VAL A 150 7.21 12.57 -0.07
CA VAL A 150 7.56 11.90 1.20
C VAL A 150 6.81 10.58 1.27
N GLY A 151 7.52 9.46 1.32
CA GLY A 151 6.85 8.17 1.42
C GLY A 151 7.64 7.01 0.84
N ASP A 152 6.90 5.98 0.43
CA ASP A 152 7.46 4.71 0.00
C ASP A 152 7.95 4.76 -1.46
N SER A 153 8.32 3.58 -2.00
CA SER A 153 8.84 3.46 -3.35
C SER A 153 7.87 3.87 -4.45
N LEU A 154 6.57 3.98 -4.18
CA LEU A 154 5.58 4.44 -5.15
C LEU A 154 5.55 5.97 -5.24
N ASN A 155 5.82 6.69 -4.14
CA ASN A 155 6.11 8.13 -4.24
C ASN A 155 7.40 8.39 -5.00
N ARG A 156 8.42 7.53 -4.84
CA ARG A 156 9.59 7.58 -5.72
C ARG A 156 9.19 7.37 -7.19
N ASN A 157 8.32 6.42 -7.49
CA ASN A 157 7.86 6.14 -8.85
C ASN A 157 7.21 7.38 -9.49
N MET A 158 6.35 8.08 -8.75
CA MET A 158 5.70 9.33 -9.17
C MET A 158 6.68 10.51 -9.31
N PHE A 159 7.59 10.68 -8.34
CA PHE A 159 8.68 11.66 -8.38
C PHE A 159 9.54 11.52 -9.64
N VAL A 160 9.93 10.29 -10.00
CA VAL A 160 10.75 10.03 -11.18
C VAL A 160 10.01 10.39 -12.47
N SER A 161 8.73 10.05 -12.57
CA SER A 161 7.87 10.44 -13.71
C SER A 161 7.78 11.96 -13.87
N LEU A 162 7.58 12.70 -12.77
CA LEU A 162 7.54 14.16 -12.82
C LEU A 162 8.91 14.74 -13.22
N PHE A 163 9.99 14.27 -12.59
CA PHE A 163 11.34 14.72 -12.92
C PHE A 163 11.68 14.49 -14.39
N CYS A 164 11.39 13.30 -14.94
CA CYS A 164 11.67 12.98 -16.33
C CYS A 164 10.84 13.84 -17.30
N SER A 165 9.57 14.09 -16.97
CA SER A 165 8.70 15.00 -17.74
C SER A 165 9.27 16.42 -17.79
N LEU A 166 9.74 16.96 -16.67
CA LEU A 166 10.27 18.32 -16.57
C LEU A 166 11.66 18.45 -17.21
N ARG A 167 12.49 17.42 -17.08
CA ARG A 167 13.86 17.40 -17.63
C ARG A 167 13.91 17.68 -19.13
N ARG A 168 12.89 17.25 -19.89
CA ARG A 168 12.89 17.33 -21.35
C ARG A 168 12.90 18.76 -21.89
N VAL A 169 12.33 19.69 -21.13
CA VAL A 169 12.18 21.12 -21.47
C VAL A 169 13.09 22.02 -20.62
N ALA A 170 13.92 21.40 -19.77
CA ALA A 170 14.82 22.10 -18.88
C ALA A 170 16.18 22.34 -19.53
N GLY A 171 16.80 23.46 -19.16
CA GLY A 171 18.22 23.71 -19.43
C GLY A 171 19.09 23.00 -18.39
N GLU A 172 19.82 23.78 -17.60
CA GLU A 172 20.73 23.24 -16.59
C GLU A 172 19.97 22.69 -15.36
N ILE A 173 20.35 21.47 -14.94
CA ILE A 173 19.80 20.78 -13.77
C ILE A 173 20.94 20.38 -12.84
N LYS A 174 20.86 20.81 -11.58
CA LYS A 174 21.80 20.46 -10.52
C LYS A 174 21.22 19.37 -9.64
N LYS A 175 21.98 18.30 -9.38
CA LYS A 175 21.63 17.31 -8.36
C LYS A 175 21.88 17.90 -6.97
N TRP A 176 20.85 17.96 -6.13
CA TRP A 176 20.94 18.49 -4.78
C TRP A 176 19.86 17.86 -3.90
N ARG A 177 20.23 17.44 -2.70
CA ARG A 177 19.37 16.68 -1.76
C ARG A 177 19.07 17.53 -0.52
N PRO A 178 18.10 18.46 -0.59
CA PRO A 178 17.75 19.29 0.55
C PRO A 178 17.04 18.47 1.65
N ALA A 179 17.06 18.97 2.89
CA ALA A 179 16.23 18.49 3.99
C ALA A 179 16.26 16.94 4.22
N GLY A 180 17.43 16.31 4.04
CA GLY A 180 17.59 14.86 4.25
C GLY A 180 17.11 13.98 3.10
N ALA A 181 16.74 14.55 1.95
CA ALA A 181 16.20 13.82 0.80
C ALA A 181 17.14 12.70 0.29
N ASP A 182 16.56 11.55 -0.07
CA ASP A 182 17.26 10.46 -0.76
C ASP A 182 17.64 10.87 -2.20
N ARG A 183 16.77 11.66 -2.84
CA ARG A 183 16.98 12.20 -4.20
C ARG A 183 16.48 13.62 -4.28
N GLY A 184 17.13 14.44 -5.09
CA GLY A 184 16.63 15.77 -5.40
C GLY A 184 17.40 16.45 -6.51
N PHE A 185 16.72 17.40 -7.16
CA PHE A 185 17.22 18.14 -8.30
C PHE A 185 16.67 19.56 -8.30
N THR A 186 17.52 20.51 -8.72
CA THR A 186 17.13 21.91 -8.93
C THR A 186 17.28 22.26 -10.41
N PHE A 187 16.20 22.77 -10.98
CA PHE A 187 16.11 23.26 -12.36
C PHE A 187 16.50 24.74 -12.35
N LEU A 188 17.77 25.02 -12.65
CA LEU A 188 18.42 26.29 -12.27
C LEU A 188 17.76 27.52 -12.91
N LYS A 189 17.35 27.44 -14.18
CA LYS A 189 16.65 28.54 -14.87
C LYS A 189 15.37 29.00 -14.14
N TYR A 190 14.71 28.07 -13.45
CA TYR A 190 13.42 28.29 -12.80
C TYR A 190 13.55 28.42 -11.27
N ASN A 191 14.74 28.15 -10.72
CA ASN A 191 14.95 27.96 -9.29
C ASN A 191 13.92 26.99 -8.66
N PHE A 192 13.49 26.01 -9.45
CA PHE A 192 12.50 25.01 -9.03
C PHE A 192 13.23 23.77 -8.50
N THR A 193 12.88 23.31 -7.29
CA THR A 193 13.47 22.13 -6.68
C THR A 193 12.45 21.03 -6.51
N ILE A 194 12.81 19.79 -6.87
CA ILE A 194 12.00 18.60 -6.62
C ILE A 194 12.85 17.60 -5.81
N ALA A 195 12.29 17.04 -4.74
CA ALA A 195 12.97 16.10 -3.87
C ALA A 195 12.08 14.89 -3.51
N TYR A 196 12.73 13.78 -3.18
CA TYR A 196 12.10 12.57 -2.66
C TYR A 196 12.76 12.17 -1.33
N HIS A 197 11.94 12.05 -0.30
CA HIS A 197 12.30 11.61 1.04
C HIS A 197 11.71 10.22 1.28
N ARG A 198 12.59 9.25 1.52
CA ARG A 198 12.21 7.85 1.60
C ARG A 198 11.78 7.48 3.01
N THR A 199 10.52 7.09 3.17
CA THR A 199 10.03 6.50 4.41
C THR A 199 8.87 5.56 4.14
N ASN A 200 8.91 4.35 4.69
CA ASN A 200 7.84 3.38 4.41
C ASN A 200 6.64 3.55 5.35
N LEU A 201 6.88 3.93 6.60
CA LEU A 201 5.85 4.05 7.65
C LEU A 201 5.58 5.49 8.08
N LEU A 202 6.27 6.49 7.51
CA LEU A 202 6.36 7.88 7.99
C LEU A 202 7.05 8.00 9.36
N ALA A 203 6.62 7.24 10.36
CA ALA A 203 7.23 7.16 11.68
C ALA A 203 8.62 6.50 11.66
N ARG A 204 9.47 6.88 12.62
CA ARG A 204 10.76 6.23 12.85
C ARG A 204 10.52 4.77 13.23
N TYR A 205 11.24 3.86 12.58
CA TYR A 205 11.18 2.45 12.89
C TYR A 205 12.55 1.77 12.78
N GLY A 206 12.71 0.65 13.48
CA GLY A 206 13.96 -0.12 13.48
C GLY A 206 13.80 -1.46 14.18
N ARG A 207 14.80 -2.33 14.05
CA ARG A 207 14.80 -3.62 14.76
C ARG A 207 14.78 -3.41 16.28
N TRP A 208 13.99 -4.22 16.96
CA TRP A 208 13.92 -4.33 18.40
C TRP A 208 14.23 -5.77 18.81
N SER A 209 14.96 -5.92 19.91
CA SER A 209 15.29 -7.22 20.51
C SER A 209 15.20 -7.10 22.02
N ALA A 210 14.72 -8.16 22.66
CA ALA A 210 14.57 -8.23 24.11
C ALA A 210 15.89 -7.92 24.84
N ASN A 211 15.76 -7.21 25.95
CA ASN A 211 16.87 -6.90 26.85
C ASN A 211 16.97 -7.98 27.94
N ALA A 212 18.20 -8.37 28.32
CA ALA A 212 18.44 -9.26 29.46
C ALA A 212 17.91 -8.72 30.80
N LYS A 213 17.74 -7.39 30.92
CA LYS A 213 17.11 -6.74 32.09
C LYS A 213 15.59 -6.91 32.13
N GLY A 214 14.98 -7.44 31.07
CA GLY A 214 13.53 -7.52 30.91
C GLY A 214 12.86 -6.17 30.67
N GLY A 215 11.54 -6.21 30.56
CA GLY A 215 10.68 -5.07 30.27
C GLY A 215 9.25 -5.53 30.05
N VAL A 216 8.35 -4.59 29.77
CA VAL A 216 6.92 -4.92 29.60
C VAL A 216 6.72 -5.82 28.38
N LEU A 217 7.41 -5.55 27.26
CA LEU A 217 7.30 -6.37 26.05
C LEU A 217 7.84 -7.79 26.27
N GLU A 218 8.94 -7.94 26.99
CA GLU A 218 9.50 -9.23 27.37
C GLU A 218 8.55 -10.02 28.28
N SER A 219 7.88 -9.34 29.22
CA SER A 219 6.89 -9.97 30.10
C SER A 219 5.64 -10.46 29.33
N LEU A 220 5.37 -9.87 28.17
CA LEU A 220 4.33 -10.30 27.23
C LEU A 220 4.84 -11.40 26.26
N GLY A 221 6.10 -11.82 26.38
CA GLY A 221 6.68 -12.91 25.59
C GLY A 221 7.38 -12.50 24.30
N TYR A 222 7.48 -11.21 23.98
CA TYR A 222 8.19 -10.75 22.78
C TYR A 222 9.71 -10.89 22.95
N LYS A 223 10.36 -11.48 21.95
CA LYS A 223 11.82 -11.68 21.92
C LYS A 223 12.51 -10.76 20.91
N GLU A 224 11.84 -10.49 19.80
CA GLU A 224 12.30 -9.62 18.73
C GLU A 224 11.10 -9.00 18.00
N GLY A 225 11.35 -7.96 17.21
CA GLY A 225 10.32 -7.25 16.45
C GLY A 225 10.84 -5.99 15.81
N TYR A 226 9.93 -5.09 15.45
CA TYR A 226 10.24 -3.77 14.92
C TYR A 226 9.63 -2.70 15.81
N ARG A 227 10.48 -1.92 16.46
CA ARG A 227 10.02 -0.74 17.19
C ARG A 227 9.56 0.30 16.18
N VAL A 228 8.37 0.85 16.39
CA VAL A 228 7.79 1.96 15.63
C VAL A 228 7.45 3.07 16.61
N ASP A 229 8.15 4.20 16.54
CA ASP A 229 7.90 5.36 17.40
C ASP A 229 6.84 6.25 16.76
N VAL A 230 5.60 6.13 17.21
CA VAL A 230 4.43 6.72 16.53
C VAL A 230 4.42 8.25 16.55
N ASP A 231 5.15 8.86 17.48
CA ASP A 231 5.26 10.30 17.69
C ASP A 231 6.58 10.90 17.20
N VAL A 232 7.42 10.10 16.53
CA VAL A 232 8.72 10.55 16.00
C VAL A 232 8.77 10.34 14.49
N PRO A 233 8.89 11.40 13.67
CA PRO A 233 9.07 11.24 12.22
C PRO A 233 10.38 10.51 11.92
N GLU A 234 10.39 9.75 10.83
CA GLU A 234 11.63 9.19 10.31
C GLU A 234 12.58 10.33 9.87
N GLY A 235 13.88 10.19 10.17
CA GLY A 235 14.84 11.29 10.11
C GLY A 235 15.08 11.86 8.71
N THR A 236 14.88 11.08 7.64
CA THR A 236 15.13 11.54 6.26
C THR A 236 14.10 12.54 5.74
N TRP A 237 12.97 12.71 6.41
CA TRP A 237 11.91 13.63 5.99
C TRP A 237 11.45 14.62 7.07
N ALA A 238 11.94 14.51 8.31
CA ALA A 238 11.52 15.39 9.42
C ALA A 238 11.62 16.88 9.08
N GLU A 239 12.63 17.30 8.30
CA GLU A 239 12.83 18.70 7.90
C GLU A 239 12.08 19.09 6.60
N ALA A 240 11.43 18.14 5.93
CA ALA A 240 10.71 18.41 4.68
C ALA A 240 9.55 19.42 4.83
N PRO A 241 8.69 19.36 5.88
CA PRO A 241 7.66 20.37 6.15
C PRO A 241 8.19 21.81 6.23
N SER A 242 9.36 21.97 6.85
CA SER A 242 10.00 23.26 7.05
C SER A 242 10.71 23.79 5.80
N PHE A 243 10.91 22.94 4.77
CA PHE A 243 11.70 23.26 3.58
C PHE A 243 10.86 23.41 2.29
N HIS A 244 9.87 22.56 2.04
CA HIS A 244 9.13 22.53 0.78
C HIS A 244 7.88 23.43 0.80
N ASN A 245 7.52 23.97 -0.37
CA ASN A 245 6.27 24.72 -0.57
C ASN A 245 5.10 23.78 -0.85
N ILE A 246 5.37 22.63 -1.47
CA ILE A 246 4.36 21.62 -1.79
C ILE A 246 4.89 20.27 -1.32
N LEU A 247 4.08 19.52 -0.58
CA LEU A 247 4.43 18.19 -0.10
C LEU A 247 3.37 17.17 -0.50
N ILE A 248 3.83 16.00 -0.94
CA ILE A 248 2.97 14.88 -1.35
C ILE A 248 3.38 13.68 -0.53
N TYR A 249 2.51 13.25 0.38
CA TYR A 249 2.74 12.13 1.30
C TYR A 249 2.10 10.84 0.79
N ASN A 250 2.70 9.69 1.11
CA ASN A 250 2.03 8.39 1.03
C ASN A 250 2.64 7.40 2.03
N THR A 251 1.86 6.40 2.43
CA THR A 251 2.30 5.20 3.15
C THR A 251 1.23 4.12 3.00
N GLY A 252 1.59 2.84 3.03
CA GLY A 252 0.60 1.76 2.92
C GLY A 252 1.21 0.37 2.74
N HIS A 253 2.03 0.18 1.70
CA HIS A 253 2.48 -1.16 1.27
C HIS A 253 3.19 -2.00 2.34
N TRP A 254 3.81 -1.37 3.34
CA TRP A 254 4.52 -2.10 4.40
C TRP A 254 3.63 -2.44 5.60
N TRP A 255 2.45 -1.80 5.75
CA TRP A 255 1.53 -2.02 6.87
C TRP A 255 0.81 -3.36 6.79
N TRP A 256 0.52 -3.84 5.57
CA TRP A 256 -0.13 -5.13 5.28
C TRP A 256 0.83 -6.17 4.70
N ALA A 257 2.13 -6.07 5.02
CA ALA A 257 3.14 -6.97 4.47
C ALA A 257 3.77 -7.87 5.56
N PRO A 258 3.25 -9.09 5.79
CA PRO A 258 3.87 -10.07 6.70
C PRO A 258 5.32 -10.40 6.33
N SER A 259 5.66 -10.33 5.05
CA SER A 259 7.03 -10.48 4.54
C SER A 259 8.00 -9.36 5.01
N LYS A 260 7.49 -8.26 5.54
CA LYS A 260 8.25 -7.17 6.17
C LYS A 260 8.17 -7.21 7.68
N PHE A 261 6.96 -7.38 8.20
CA PHE A 261 6.67 -7.44 9.63
C PHE A 261 5.84 -8.69 9.92
N ASP A 262 6.52 -9.81 10.16
CA ASP A 262 5.86 -11.07 10.53
C ASP A 262 5.10 -10.88 11.86
N PRO A 263 3.77 -11.08 11.90
CA PRO A 263 2.96 -10.77 13.06
C PRO A 263 3.26 -11.63 14.30
N VAL A 264 4.01 -12.72 14.13
CA VAL A 264 4.38 -13.65 15.21
C VAL A 264 5.87 -13.58 15.52
N LYS A 265 6.72 -13.70 14.48
CA LYS A 265 8.17 -13.80 14.66
C LYS A 265 8.82 -12.45 14.89
N SER A 266 8.37 -11.42 14.19
CA SER A 266 8.98 -10.08 14.25
C SER A 266 7.91 -8.98 14.08
N PRO A 267 6.96 -8.88 15.02
CA PRO A 267 5.82 -7.99 14.90
C PRO A 267 6.21 -6.52 15.00
N MET A 268 5.30 -5.64 14.62
CA MET A 268 5.40 -4.20 14.90
C MET A 268 5.11 -3.96 16.38
N LEU A 269 6.01 -3.24 17.04
CA LEU A 269 5.98 -2.93 18.48
C LEU A 269 5.96 -1.42 18.64
N PHE A 270 4.76 -0.88 18.82
CA PHE A 270 4.54 0.56 18.83
C PHE A 270 4.97 1.20 20.14
N HIS A 271 5.59 2.37 20.05
CA HIS A 271 6.06 3.16 21.17
C HIS A 271 5.59 4.60 21.03
N GLU A 272 5.30 5.25 22.15
CA GLU A 272 5.01 6.68 22.25
C GLU A 272 5.85 7.26 23.39
N LYS A 273 6.50 8.42 23.17
CA LYS A 273 7.40 9.06 24.15
C LYS A 273 8.46 8.12 24.73
N GLY A 274 8.92 7.19 23.90
CA GLY A 274 9.94 6.20 24.25
C GLY A 274 9.46 5.00 25.07
N GLN A 275 8.17 4.91 25.39
CA GLN A 275 7.57 3.80 26.12
C GLN A 275 6.74 2.91 25.18
N PRO A 276 6.71 1.58 25.39
CA PRO A 276 5.86 0.70 24.58
C PRO A 276 4.38 0.98 24.85
N LEU A 277 3.56 0.94 23.80
CA LEU A 277 2.10 0.99 23.91
C LEU A 277 1.57 -0.39 24.32
N VAL A 278 0.80 -0.42 25.41
CA VAL A 278 0.29 -1.66 26.02
C VAL A 278 -1.22 -1.50 26.29
N PRO A 279 -2.07 -2.46 25.84
CA PRO A 279 -1.72 -3.66 25.08
C PRO A 279 -1.10 -3.35 23.70
N PRO A 280 -0.25 -4.24 23.15
CA PRO A 280 0.34 -4.05 21.82
C PRO A 280 -0.74 -3.82 20.76
N LEU A 281 -0.51 -2.82 19.91
CA LEU A 281 -1.44 -2.47 18.84
C LEU A 281 -1.27 -3.39 17.64
N SER A 282 -2.37 -3.65 16.95
CA SER A 282 -2.33 -4.26 15.62
C SER A 282 -1.77 -3.27 14.58
N PRO A 283 -1.27 -3.71 13.41
CA PRO A 283 -0.80 -2.82 12.36
C PRO A 283 -1.83 -1.79 11.92
N GLU A 284 -3.11 -2.15 11.89
CA GLU A 284 -4.24 -1.29 11.49
C GLU A 284 -4.41 -0.14 12.48
N THR A 285 -4.50 -0.47 13.78
CA THR A 285 -4.60 0.57 14.83
C THR A 285 -3.31 1.39 14.91
N GLY A 286 -2.16 0.76 14.67
CA GLY A 286 -0.88 1.44 14.59
C GLY A 286 -0.82 2.46 13.45
N LEU A 287 -1.38 2.13 12.28
CA LEU A 287 -1.50 3.03 11.13
C LEU A 287 -2.33 4.26 11.50
N ASP A 288 -3.48 4.08 12.16
CA ASP A 288 -4.31 5.20 12.62
C ASP A 288 -3.55 6.16 13.53
N VAL A 289 -2.81 5.60 14.50
CA VAL A 289 -2.02 6.41 15.43
C VAL A 289 -0.91 7.15 14.70
N VAL A 290 -0.19 6.48 13.80
CA VAL A 290 0.89 7.10 13.03
C VAL A 290 0.37 8.18 12.09
N LEU A 291 -0.70 7.92 11.33
CA LEU A 291 -1.29 8.94 10.43
C LEU A 291 -1.68 10.18 11.22
N ARG A 292 -2.41 10.02 12.33
CA ARG A 292 -2.82 11.14 13.19
C ARG A 292 -1.63 11.94 13.73
N ARG A 293 -0.58 11.26 14.21
CA ARG A 293 0.61 11.90 14.78
C ARG A 293 1.45 12.61 13.71
N MET A 294 1.64 11.98 12.55
CA MET A 294 2.44 12.53 11.46
C MET A 294 1.71 13.69 10.76
N ILE A 295 0.39 13.61 10.56
CA ILE A 295 -0.41 14.73 10.05
C ILE A 295 -0.27 15.94 10.98
N SER A 296 -0.47 15.74 12.28
CA SER A 296 -0.32 16.81 13.28
C SER A 296 1.10 17.42 13.27
N TYR A 297 2.13 16.57 13.18
CA TYR A 297 3.52 17.02 13.09
C TYR A 297 3.77 17.89 11.85
N VAL A 298 3.24 17.48 10.69
CA VAL A 298 3.43 18.23 9.45
C VAL A 298 2.70 19.56 9.52
N GLU A 299 1.47 19.61 10.03
CA GLU A 299 0.71 20.86 10.17
C GLU A 299 1.39 21.86 11.11
N GLU A 300 2.03 21.37 12.19
CA GLU A 300 2.79 22.22 13.11
C GLU A 300 4.08 22.76 12.48
N LYS A 301 4.78 21.95 11.68
CA LYS A 301 6.09 22.30 11.11
C LYS A 301 6.03 22.97 9.74
N ALA A 302 4.95 22.79 9.01
CA ALA A 302 4.77 23.38 7.69
C ALA A 302 4.77 24.91 7.78
N ARG A 303 5.43 25.55 6.82
CA ARG A 303 5.39 27.01 6.72
C ARG A 303 3.99 27.49 6.33
N PRO A 304 3.60 28.72 6.70
CA PRO A 304 2.39 29.34 6.17
C PRO A 304 2.36 29.29 4.64
N GLY A 305 1.23 28.88 4.08
CA GLY A 305 1.04 28.76 2.62
C GLY A 305 1.57 27.46 2.00
N THR A 306 2.19 26.55 2.78
CA THR A 306 2.56 25.23 2.27
C THR A 306 1.31 24.46 1.84
N VAL A 307 1.36 23.88 0.63
CA VAL A 307 0.31 23.01 0.09
C VAL A 307 0.62 21.56 0.45
N LEU A 308 -0.31 20.91 1.14
CA LEU A 308 -0.17 19.54 1.62
C LEU A 308 -1.11 18.61 0.85
N PHE A 309 -0.54 17.55 0.28
CA PHE A 309 -1.26 16.45 -0.34
C PHE A 309 -0.96 15.14 0.38
N PHE A 310 -1.97 14.29 0.50
CA PHE A 310 -1.81 12.89 0.85
C PHE A 310 -2.36 12.05 -0.31
N ARG A 311 -1.49 11.25 -0.93
CA ARG A 311 -1.87 10.37 -2.04
C ARG A 311 -2.46 9.09 -1.49
N THR A 312 -3.57 8.65 -2.06
CA THR A 312 -4.16 7.34 -1.76
C THR A 312 -3.21 6.20 -2.14
N GLN A 313 -3.50 5.03 -1.59
CA GLN A 313 -2.68 3.83 -1.74
C GLN A 313 -2.65 3.39 -3.21
N SER A 314 -1.45 3.13 -3.72
CA SER A 314 -1.31 2.53 -5.05
C SER A 314 -1.71 1.06 -4.97
N PRO A 315 -2.59 0.56 -5.84
CA PRO A 315 -2.89 -0.87 -5.87
C PRO A 315 -1.71 -1.68 -6.39
N ARG A 316 -1.71 -2.94 -6.02
CA ARG A 316 -0.92 -4.02 -6.62
C ARG A 316 -1.89 -5.02 -7.25
N HIS A 317 -1.43 -5.75 -8.27
CA HIS A 317 -2.28 -6.67 -9.05
C HIS A 317 -1.71 -8.09 -9.04
N PHE A 318 -1.47 -8.66 -7.86
CA PHE A 318 -0.94 -10.01 -7.76
C PHE A 318 -2.04 -11.06 -7.98
N GLU A 319 -1.70 -12.07 -8.78
CA GLU A 319 -2.49 -13.28 -9.03
C GLU A 319 -1.70 -14.52 -8.63
N GLY A 320 -2.37 -15.50 -8.03
CA GLY A 320 -1.74 -16.76 -7.64
C GLY A 320 -0.86 -16.69 -6.38
N GLY A 321 -0.94 -15.61 -5.60
CA GLY A 321 -0.23 -15.42 -4.34
C GLY A 321 0.52 -14.10 -4.27
N ASP A 322 1.18 -13.82 -3.14
CA ASP A 322 2.03 -12.65 -2.96
C ASP A 322 3.36 -12.72 -3.74
N TRP A 323 4.09 -11.59 -3.74
CA TRP A 323 5.40 -11.46 -4.40
C TRP A 323 6.44 -12.51 -3.97
N ASP A 324 6.34 -13.03 -2.75
CA ASP A 324 7.21 -14.07 -2.17
C ASP A 324 6.59 -15.46 -2.20
N GLN A 325 5.38 -15.61 -2.77
CA GLN A 325 4.61 -16.87 -2.85
C GLN A 325 4.42 -17.36 -4.29
N GLY A 326 5.05 -16.72 -5.27
CA GLY A 326 4.92 -17.06 -6.69
C GLY A 326 3.87 -16.25 -7.45
N GLY A 327 3.38 -15.17 -6.86
CA GLY A 327 2.43 -14.25 -7.49
C GLY A 327 2.93 -13.63 -8.79
N SER A 328 2.00 -13.35 -9.71
CA SER A 328 2.30 -12.73 -11.01
C SER A 328 1.25 -11.70 -11.43
N CYS A 329 1.50 -11.01 -12.55
CA CYS A 329 0.63 -9.97 -13.14
C CYS A 329 0.97 -9.82 -14.62
N ALA A 330 0.60 -10.80 -15.44
CA ALA A 330 0.94 -10.82 -16.86
C ALA A 330 -0.15 -10.18 -17.75
N HIS A 331 -0.84 -9.16 -17.23
CA HIS A 331 -1.91 -8.46 -17.93
C HIS A 331 -1.37 -7.59 -19.06
N LEU A 332 -2.07 -7.60 -20.20
CA LEU A 332 -1.78 -6.75 -21.37
C LEU A 332 -2.88 -5.72 -21.65
N GLN A 333 -4.00 -5.80 -20.93
CA GLN A 333 -5.14 -4.90 -21.04
C GLN A 333 -5.62 -4.49 -19.63
N PRO A 334 -6.23 -3.31 -19.49
CA PRO A 334 -6.87 -2.93 -18.24
C PRO A 334 -7.96 -3.94 -17.84
N LEU A 335 -8.19 -4.08 -16.54
CA LEU A 335 -9.28 -4.85 -15.98
C LEU A 335 -10.64 -4.22 -16.32
N SER A 336 -11.68 -5.05 -16.41
CA SER A 336 -13.07 -4.60 -16.43
C SER A 336 -13.49 -4.06 -15.06
N LEU A 337 -14.63 -3.35 -15.01
CA LEU A 337 -15.20 -2.90 -13.74
C LEU A 337 -15.51 -4.07 -12.80
N GLU A 338 -16.06 -5.17 -13.34
CA GLU A 338 -16.39 -6.35 -12.53
C GLU A 338 -15.13 -7.03 -11.98
N GLU A 339 -14.08 -7.13 -12.80
CA GLU A 339 -12.78 -7.68 -12.38
C GLU A 339 -12.16 -6.82 -11.28
N VAL A 340 -12.22 -5.48 -11.40
CA VAL A 340 -11.77 -4.57 -10.35
C VAL A 340 -12.52 -4.79 -9.04
N GLU A 341 -13.86 -4.80 -9.07
CA GLU A 341 -14.62 -5.01 -7.84
C GLU A 341 -14.35 -6.38 -7.21
N GLN A 342 -14.11 -7.40 -8.01
CA GLN A 342 -13.75 -8.72 -7.51
C GLN A 342 -12.33 -8.76 -6.90
N PHE A 343 -11.34 -8.17 -7.59
CA PHE A 343 -9.92 -8.20 -7.20
C PHE A 343 -9.66 -7.49 -5.88
N PHE A 344 -10.34 -6.38 -5.66
CA PHE A 344 -10.08 -5.48 -4.55
C PHE A 344 -11.18 -5.51 -3.48
N SER A 345 -12.21 -6.35 -3.63
CA SER A 345 -13.24 -6.51 -2.60
C SER A 345 -12.66 -6.93 -1.26
N VAL A 346 -12.94 -6.13 -0.23
CA VAL A 346 -12.58 -6.41 1.16
C VAL A 346 -13.28 -7.67 1.70
N GLU A 347 -14.41 -8.06 1.12
CA GLU A 347 -15.15 -9.26 1.50
C GLU A 347 -14.41 -10.56 1.12
N ASN A 348 -13.58 -10.49 0.07
CA ASN A 348 -12.85 -11.66 -0.43
C ASN A 348 -11.57 -11.96 0.36
N ASN A 349 -11.12 -11.03 1.22
CA ASN A 349 -9.85 -11.09 1.96
C ASN A 349 -8.67 -11.63 1.10
N GLY A 350 -8.64 -11.22 -0.17
CA GLY A 350 -7.68 -11.66 -1.16
C GLY A 350 -6.33 -10.93 -1.08
N THR A 351 -5.43 -11.28 -2.00
CA THR A 351 -4.06 -10.75 -2.00
C THR A 351 -3.99 -9.24 -2.21
N ASN A 352 -4.95 -8.60 -2.87
CA ASN A 352 -4.84 -7.18 -3.25
C ASN A 352 -5.73 -6.24 -2.40
N VAL A 353 -6.44 -6.75 -1.39
CA VAL A 353 -7.46 -5.96 -0.65
C VAL A 353 -6.87 -4.82 0.17
N GLU A 354 -5.57 -4.88 0.47
CA GLU A 354 -4.93 -3.90 1.36
C GLU A 354 -5.02 -2.47 0.83
N VAL A 355 -5.14 -2.29 -0.48
CA VAL A 355 -5.29 -0.97 -1.08
C VAL A 355 -6.52 -0.24 -0.54
N ARG A 356 -7.66 -0.95 -0.42
CA ARG A 356 -8.91 -0.37 0.07
C ARG A 356 -8.90 -0.21 1.59
N LEU A 357 -8.36 -1.20 2.32
CA LEU A 357 -8.21 -1.12 3.78
C LEU A 357 -7.32 0.05 4.23
N VAL A 358 -6.14 0.23 3.60
CA VAL A 358 -5.24 1.36 3.91
C VAL A 358 -5.94 2.69 3.62
N ASN A 359 -6.73 2.77 2.56
CA ASN A 359 -7.45 3.99 2.22
C ASN A 359 -8.57 4.31 3.21
N GLU A 360 -9.26 3.31 3.77
CA GLU A 360 -10.25 3.54 4.84
C GLU A 360 -9.62 4.29 6.03
N HIS A 361 -8.46 3.82 6.50
CA HIS A 361 -7.69 4.49 7.54
C HIS A 361 -7.23 5.90 7.14
N LEU A 362 -6.78 6.06 5.89
CA LEU A 362 -6.36 7.36 5.37
C LEU A 362 -7.52 8.37 5.33
N TYR A 363 -8.69 7.97 4.84
CA TYR A 363 -9.86 8.85 4.71
C TYR A 363 -10.34 9.38 6.06
N GLU A 364 -10.32 8.54 7.09
CA GLU A 364 -10.63 9.00 8.44
C GLU A 364 -9.54 9.92 9.00
N ALA A 365 -8.26 9.62 8.77
CA ALA A 365 -7.15 10.42 9.29
C ALA A 365 -7.05 11.83 8.66
N ILE A 366 -7.37 11.98 7.37
CA ILE A 366 -7.31 13.27 6.69
C ILE A 366 -8.50 14.18 7.02
N LYS A 367 -9.59 13.62 7.56
CA LYS A 367 -10.83 14.36 7.81
C LYS A 367 -10.59 15.48 8.82
N GLY A 368 -10.83 16.72 8.39
CA GLY A 368 -10.59 17.91 9.21
C GLY A 368 -9.13 18.34 9.31
N SER A 369 -8.22 17.68 8.60
CA SER A 369 -6.82 18.13 8.44
C SER A 369 -6.69 19.15 7.31
N ALA A 370 -5.52 19.80 7.22
CA ALA A 370 -5.12 20.69 6.14
C ALA A 370 -4.68 19.94 4.86
N PHE A 371 -4.60 18.61 4.91
CA PHE A 371 -4.19 17.80 3.77
C PHE A 371 -5.31 17.69 2.74
N ARG A 372 -4.92 17.81 1.47
CA ARG A 372 -5.78 17.49 0.33
C ARG A 372 -5.54 16.06 -0.09
N LEU A 373 -6.62 15.33 -0.33
CA LEU A 373 -6.51 13.99 -0.90
C LEU A 373 -6.10 14.09 -2.38
N LEU A 374 -5.08 13.32 -2.76
CA LEU A 374 -4.74 13.05 -4.15
C LEU A 374 -5.15 11.62 -4.46
N ASP A 375 -6.38 11.45 -4.94
CA ASP A 375 -6.96 10.13 -5.14
C ASP A 375 -6.55 9.50 -6.48
N VAL A 376 -5.61 8.56 -6.40
CA VAL A 376 -5.08 7.80 -7.54
C VAL A 376 -5.53 6.35 -7.53
N THR A 377 -6.15 5.87 -6.46
CA THR A 377 -6.40 4.44 -6.26
C THR A 377 -7.33 3.91 -7.33
N ARG A 378 -8.51 4.53 -7.46
CA ARG A 378 -9.57 4.04 -8.34
C ARG A 378 -9.11 3.91 -9.78
N MET A 379 -8.51 4.96 -10.35
CA MET A 379 -7.95 4.89 -11.70
C MET A 379 -6.85 3.83 -11.83
N SER A 380 -6.11 3.54 -10.76
CA SER A 380 -5.01 2.58 -10.79
C SER A 380 -5.47 1.13 -10.66
N GLU A 381 -6.61 0.86 -10.02
CA GLU A 381 -7.19 -0.48 -9.89
C GLU A 381 -7.51 -1.11 -11.25
N PHE A 382 -7.80 -0.30 -12.27
CA PHE A 382 -8.03 -0.83 -13.62
C PHE A 382 -6.74 -1.25 -14.32
N ARG A 383 -5.57 -0.76 -13.90
CA ARG A 383 -4.35 -0.76 -14.73
C ARG A 383 -3.42 -1.92 -14.46
N ALA A 384 -3.95 -3.13 -14.28
CA ALA A 384 -3.15 -4.35 -14.16
C ALA A 384 -2.12 -4.51 -15.31
N ASP A 385 -2.42 -3.96 -16.49
CA ASP A 385 -1.55 -3.93 -17.67
C ASP A 385 -0.29 -3.06 -17.54
N ALA A 386 -0.18 -2.21 -16.53
CA ALA A 386 0.85 -1.17 -16.45
C ALA A 386 2.04 -1.51 -15.54
N HIS A 387 2.07 -2.72 -14.97
CA HIS A 387 3.17 -3.18 -14.11
C HIS A 387 4.37 -3.71 -14.90
N PRO A 388 5.62 -3.54 -14.42
CA PRO A 388 6.79 -4.13 -15.06
C PRO A 388 6.73 -5.66 -15.17
N SER A 389 6.06 -6.32 -14.23
CA SER A 389 5.92 -7.78 -14.21
C SER A 389 7.31 -8.44 -14.23
N ALA A 390 7.51 -9.49 -15.04
CA ALA A 390 8.78 -10.20 -15.16
C ALA A 390 9.92 -9.33 -15.75
N ALA A 391 9.60 -8.24 -16.46
CA ALA A 391 10.60 -7.34 -17.05
C ALA A 391 11.33 -6.46 -16.01
N GLY A 392 10.89 -6.48 -14.75
CA GLY A 392 11.51 -5.73 -13.66
C GLY A 392 12.94 -6.15 -13.29
N GLY A 393 13.44 -7.26 -13.86
CA GLY A 393 14.83 -7.72 -13.69
C GLY A 393 15.19 -8.19 -12.27
N LYS A 394 14.18 -8.42 -11.42
CA LYS A 394 14.33 -9.01 -10.09
C LYS A 394 14.14 -10.54 -10.19
N LYS A 395 14.54 -11.26 -9.13
CA LYS A 395 14.22 -12.70 -8.98
C LYS A 395 12.71 -12.97 -8.90
N HIS A 396 11.90 -11.95 -8.64
CA HIS A 396 10.46 -12.01 -8.46
C HIS A 396 9.76 -11.02 -9.40
N VAL A 397 8.50 -11.31 -9.75
CA VAL A 397 7.65 -10.47 -10.60
C VAL A 397 7.27 -9.18 -9.84
N ASP A 398 7.41 -8.02 -10.49
CA ASP A 398 7.04 -6.73 -9.89
C ASP A 398 5.63 -6.32 -10.32
N CYS A 399 4.64 -6.60 -9.45
CA CYS A 399 3.22 -6.26 -9.61
C CYS A 399 2.77 -5.12 -8.70
N MET A 400 3.73 -4.35 -8.18
CA MET A 400 3.49 -3.27 -7.24
C MET A 400 3.91 -1.93 -7.85
N HIS A 401 5.10 -1.85 -8.43
CA HIS A 401 5.56 -0.63 -9.10
C HIS A 401 5.01 -0.51 -10.51
N TRP A 402 5.18 0.66 -11.12
CA TRP A 402 4.63 0.98 -12.43
C TRP A 402 5.71 1.18 -13.48
N CYS A 403 5.39 0.75 -14.71
CA CYS A 403 6.18 1.09 -15.88
C CYS A 403 6.26 2.61 -16.06
N LEU A 404 7.43 3.09 -16.49
CA LEU A 404 7.67 4.48 -16.89
C LEU A 404 8.15 4.52 -18.35
N PRO A 405 7.59 5.43 -19.18
CA PRO A 405 6.36 6.22 -18.96
C PRO A 405 5.11 5.34 -18.79
N GLY A 406 4.08 5.87 -18.11
CA GLY A 406 2.91 5.08 -17.72
C GLY A 406 1.99 5.78 -16.73
N ILE A 407 1.30 5.02 -15.88
CA ILE A 407 0.21 5.54 -15.03
C ILE A 407 0.61 6.67 -14.08
N THR A 408 1.85 6.68 -13.59
CA THR A 408 2.31 7.76 -12.71
C THR A 408 2.38 9.10 -13.42
N ASP A 409 2.41 9.12 -14.76
CA ASP A 409 2.26 10.33 -15.57
C ASP A 409 0.86 10.91 -15.40
N THR A 410 -0.18 10.07 -15.39
CA THR A 410 -1.57 10.46 -15.10
C THR A 410 -1.75 10.91 -13.66
N TRP A 411 -1.05 10.31 -12.70
CA TRP A 411 -1.05 10.81 -11.31
C TRP A 411 -0.48 12.22 -11.21
N ASN A 412 0.58 12.52 -11.98
CA ASN A 412 1.15 13.86 -12.05
C ASN A 412 0.23 14.86 -12.78
N ASP A 413 -0.49 14.42 -13.82
CA ASP A 413 -1.54 15.22 -14.45
C ASP A 413 -2.64 15.59 -13.43
N LEU A 414 -3.09 14.62 -12.64
CA LEU A 414 -4.07 14.81 -11.57
C LEU A 414 -3.55 15.78 -10.50
N PHE A 415 -2.33 15.56 -10.01
CA PHE A 415 -1.69 16.43 -9.03
C PHE A 415 -1.64 17.89 -9.50
N ILE A 416 -1.28 18.12 -10.76
CA ILE A 416 -1.17 19.48 -11.32
C ILE A 416 -2.55 20.10 -11.55
N ALA A 417 -3.56 19.32 -11.91
CA ALA A 417 -4.94 19.78 -11.99
C ALA A 417 -5.45 20.25 -10.62
N HIS A 418 -5.21 19.47 -9.56
CA HIS A 418 -5.53 19.88 -8.19
C HIS A 418 -4.72 21.09 -7.75
N LEU A 419 -3.42 21.16 -8.05
CA LEU A 419 -2.59 22.30 -7.68
C LEU A 419 -3.08 23.59 -8.34
N SER A 420 -3.51 23.52 -9.60
CA SER A 420 -4.03 24.66 -10.36
C SER A 420 -5.37 25.19 -9.85
N SER A 421 -6.16 24.36 -9.15
CA SER A 421 -7.44 24.80 -8.56
C SER A 421 -7.26 25.49 -7.21
N ILE A 422 -6.08 25.41 -6.61
CA ILE A 422 -5.78 26.10 -5.35
C ILE A 422 -5.48 27.57 -5.66
N LYS A 423 -6.32 28.47 -5.13
CA LYS A 423 -6.06 29.91 -5.14
C LYS A 423 -4.92 30.24 -4.14
N VAL A 424 -3.69 29.79 -4.42
CA VAL A 424 -2.50 30.24 -3.67
C VAL A 424 -2.11 31.60 -4.25
N ARG A 425 -2.30 32.68 -3.47
CA ARG A 425 -1.63 33.95 -3.76
C ARG A 425 -0.19 33.79 -3.27
N TYR A 426 0.75 33.61 -4.20
CA TYR A 426 2.18 33.70 -3.92
C TYR A 426 2.59 35.14 -3.63
#